data_AF-A0A164HWY7-F1
#
_entry.id   AF-A0A164HWY7-F1
#
_cell.length_a   1.000
_cell.length_b   1.000
_cell.length_c   1.000
_cell.angle_alpha   90.00
_cell.angle_beta   90.00
_cell.angle_gamma   90.00
#
_symmetry.space_group_name_H-M   'P 1'
#
loop_
_entity.id
_entity.type
_entity.pdbx_description
1 polymer ?
#
loop_
_entity_poly.entity_id
_entity_poly.type
_entity_poly.pdbx_seq_one_letter_code
_entity_poly.pdbx_strand_id
1 'polypeptide(L)'
;RRAALGSVEQHAFLSLAVDAILAEEVAAAAAEPLGVPVFPAQAYGVTPTYMAYPGTMSLRLETLLQVLRDLIGSLHQHGFRRIVIVNGHG
;
A
#
# COMPACT_ATOMS: atom_id res chain seq x y z
N ARG A 1 14.71 -1.60 2.50
CA ARG A 1 14.03 -2.01 1.24
C ARG A 1 12.54 -1.81 1.49
N ARG A 2 11.74 -1.31 0.55
CA ARG A 2 10.41 -0.72 0.85
C ARG A 2 9.26 -1.44 0.10
N ALA A 3 8.06 -1.44 0.69
CA ALA A 3 6.79 -1.92 0.14
C ALA A 3 5.77 -0.77 0.24
N ALA A 4 4.96 -0.55 -0.79
CA ALA A 4 3.95 0.51 -0.82
C ALA A 4 2.58 -0.03 -0.40
N LEU A 5 1.78 0.81 0.26
CA LEU A 5 0.41 0.52 0.67
C LEU A 5 -0.48 1.72 0.31
N GLY A 6 -1.59 1.46 -0.36
CA GLY A 6 -2.61 2.44 -0.71
C GLY A 6 -4.01 2.01 -0.27
N SER A 7 -5.01 2.70 -0.81
CA SER A 7 -6.43 2.43 -0.64
C SER A 7 -7.16 2.68 -1.97
N VAL A 8 -8.36 2.09 -2.10
CA VAL A 8 -9.30 2.40 -3.18
C VAL A 8 -10.46 3.17 -2.57
N GLU A 9 -10.39 4.49 -2.64
CA GLU A 9 -11.32 5.37 -1.93
C GLU A 9 -11.57 6.71 -2.61
N GLN A 10 -12.57 7.42 -2.09
CA GLN A 10 -13.06 8.63 -2.70
C GLN A 10 -12.04 9.77 -2.62
N HIS A 11 -11.66 10.29 -3.78
CA HIS A 11 -10.73 11.41 -3.94
C HIS A 11 -11.34 12.57 -4.75
N ALA A 12 -12.61 12.90 -4.48
CA ALA A 12 -13.39 13.90 -5.21
C ALA A 12 -13.39 13.64 -6.72
N PHE A 13 -12.71 14.48 -7.51
CA PHE A 13 -12.62 14.38 -8.97
C PHE A 13 -11.39 13.59 -9.46
N LEU A 14 -10.59 13.04 -8.56
CA LEU A 14 -9.40 12.27 -8.89
C LEU A 14 -9.71 10.77 -8.97
N SER A 15 -8.71 10.00 -9.42
CA SER A 15 -8.77 8.55 -9.46
C SER A 15 -9.04 7.96 -8.06
N LEU A 16 -9.80 6.87 -7.98
CA LEU A 16 -9.97 6.12 -6.73
C LEU A 16 -8.66 5.44 -6.26
N ALA A 17 -7.66 5.34 -7.13
CA ALA A 17 -6.37 4.69 -6.84
C ALA A 17 -5.25 5.69 -6.47
N VAL A 18 -5.59 6.95 -6.17
CA VAL A 18 -4.60 8.00 -5.88
C VAL A 18 -3.59 7.56 -4.82
N ASP A 19 -4.03 6.93 -3.74
CA ASP A 19 -3.15 6.50 -2.66
C ASP A 19 -2.11 5.49 -3.10
N ALA A 20 -2.51 4.51 -3.91
CA ALA A 20 -1.59 3.51 -4.44
C ALA A 20 -0.59 4.15 -5.41
N ILE A 21 -1.07 5.00 -6.32
CA ILE A 21 -0.23 5.70 -7.30
C ILE A 21 0.83 6.54 -6.57
N LEU A 22 0.41 7.37 -5.62
CA LEU A 22 1.34 8.24 -4.89
C LEU A 22 2.31 7.45 -4.01
N ALA A 23 1.85 6.39 -3.35
CA ALA A 23 2.71 5.54 -2.54
C ALA A 23 3.79 4.85 -3.37
N GLU A 24 3.46 4.38 -4.59
CA GLU A 24 4.43 3.78 -5.51
C GLU A 24 5.46 4.81 -5.98
N GLU A 25 5.01 5.98 -6.45
CA GLU A 25 5.91 7.04 -6.94
C GLU A 25 6.88 7.52 -5.84
N VAL A 26 6.37 7.77 -4.62
CA VAL A 26 7.20 8.16 -3.49
C VAL A 26 8.17 7.04 -3.10
N ALA A 27 7.73 5.78 -3.10
CA ALA A 27 8.58 4.65 -2.79
C ALA A 27 9.70 4.48 -3.83
N ALA A 28 9.38 4.61 -5.12
CA ALA A 28 10.31 4.52 -6.24
C ALA A 28 11.35 5.64 -6.20
N ALA A 29 10.93 6.90 -6.13
CA ALA A 29 11.81 8.05 -6.06
C ALA A 29 12.76 7.97 -4.86
N ALA A 30 12.26 7.54 -3.70
CA ALA A 30 13.08 7.41 -2.51
C ALA A 30 13.99 6.16 -2.53
N ALA A 31 13.74 5.18 -3.41
CA ALA A 31 14.51 3.95 -3.54
C ALA A 31 15.60 4.03 -4.62
N GLU A 32 15.37 4.82 -5.66
CA GLU A 32 16.28 5.04 -6.79
C GLU A 32 17.73 5.32 -6.35
N PRO A 33 18.04 6.33 -5.51
CA PRO A 33 19.43 6.63 -5.13
C PRO A 33 20.07 5.55 -4.25
N LEU A 34 19.27 4.63 -3.70
CA LEU A 34 19.72 3.57 -2.79
C LEU A 34 19.86 2.21 -3.50
N GLY A 35 19.43 2.09 -4.76
CA GLY A 35 19.43 0.82 -5.50
C GLY A 35 18.64 -0.29 -4.80
N VAL A 36 17.58 0.06 -4.06
CA VAL A 36 16.75 -0.91 -3.33
C VAL A 36 15.49 -1.27 -4.13
N PRO A 37 15.04 -2.53 -4.10
CA PRO A 37 13.81 -2.90 -4.80
C PRO A 37 12.58 -2.27 -4.11
N VAL A 38 11.61 -1.91 -4.94
CA VAL A 38 10.25 -1.54 -4.58
C VAL A 38 9.33 -2.62 -5.10
N PHE A 39 8.50 -3.16 -4.21
CA PHE A 39 7.47 -4.14 -4.57
C PHE A 39 6.19 -3.42 -5.01
N PRO A 40 5.32 -4.07 -5.81
CA PRO A 40 4.01 -3.52 -6.18
C PRO A 40 3.22 -3.08 -4.94
N ALA A 41 2.44 -2.01 -5.05
CA ALA A 41 1.63 -1.55 -3.94
C ALA A 41 0.52 -2.55 -3.58
N GLN A 42 0.31 -2.72 -2.28
CA GLN A 42 -0.93 -3.29 -1.77
C GLN A 42 -2.02 -2.22 -1.93
N ALA A 43 -2.83 -2.35 -2.98
CA ALA A 43 -3.75 -1.29 -3.42
C ALA A 43 -4.99 -1.10 -2.53
N TYR A 44 -5.36 -2.09 -1.71
CA TYR A 44 -6.57 -2.02 -0.88
C TYR A 44 -6.23 -1.80 0.60
N GLY A 45 -6.82 -0.76 1.18
CA GLY A 45 -6.61 -0.31 2.56
C GLY A 45 -7.85 -0.47 3.43
N VAL A 46 -7.88 0.28 4.55
CA VAL A 46 -9.01 0.34 5.49
C VAL A 46 -9.62 1.73 5.43
N THR A 47 -10.83 1.83 4.87
CA THR A 47 -11.50 3.09 4.55
C THR A 47 -13.02 3.02 4.77
N PRO A 48 -13.49 2.61 5.96
CA PRO A 48 -14.92 2.42 6.22
C PRO A 48 -15.71 3.73 6.08
N THR A 49 -15.07 4.88 6.32
CA THR A 49 -15.66 6.22 6.28
C THR A 49 -16.16 6.60 4.89
N TYR A 50 -15.56 6.07 3.82
CA TYR A 50 -15.93 6.39 2.44
C TYR A 50 -16.83 5.33 1.77
N MET A 51 -17.30 4.32 2.52
CA MET A 51 -18.13 3.23 1.97
C MET A 51 -19.47 3.68 1.37
N ALA A 52 -19.96 4.88 1.72
CA ALA A 52 -21.14 5.46 1.09
C ALA A 52 -20.89 5.94 -0.35
N TYR A 53 -19.63 6.12 -0.77
CA TYR A 53 -19.25 6.54 -2.11
C TYR A 53 -19.08 5.33 -3.04
N PRO A 54 -19.83 5.25 -4.16
CA PRO A 54 -19.74 4.13 -5.10
C PRO A 54 -18.32 3.94 -5.64
N GLY A 55 -17.82 2.71 -5.59
CA GLY A 55 -16.48 2.35 -6.06
C GLY A 55 -15.43 2.28 -4.94
N THR A 56 -15.71 2.82 -3.75
CA THR A 56 -14.85 2.63 -2.57
C THR A 56 -14.81 1.17 -2.17
N MET A 57 -13.60 0.65 -1.90
CA MET A 57 -13.39 -0.72 -1.44
C MET A 57 -12.54 -0.70 -0.17
N SER A 58 -13.12 -1.13 0.94
CA SER A 58 -12.42 -1.23 2.23
C SER A 58 -12.21 -2.68 2.63
N LEU A 59 -10.97 -3.00 3.01
CA LEU A 59 -10.71 -4.18 3.84
C LEU A 59 -11.16 -3.91 5.27
N ARG A 60 -11.40 -4.99 6.02
CA ARG A 60 -11.38 -4.94 7.49
C ARG A 60 -9.94 -4.82 7.95
N LEU A 61 -9.73 -4.20 9.12
CA LEU A 61 -8.39 -4.06 9.70
C LEU A 61 -7.69 -5.42 9.86
N GLU A 62 -8.41 -6.43 10.36
CA GLU A 62 -7.86 -7.77 10.56
C GLU A 62 -7.44 -8.39 9.23
N THR A 63 -8.24 -8.21 8.18
CA THR A 63 -7.92 -8.71 6.83
C THR A 63 -6.65 -8.05 6.30
N LEU A 64 -6.53 -6.72 6.40
CA LEU A 64 -5.32 -6.01 5.96
C LEU A 64 -4.07 -6.51 6.71
N LEU A 65 -4.18 -6.71 8.02
CA LEU A 65 -3.09 -7.24 8.83
C LEU A 65 -2.68 -8.66 8.40
N GLN A 66 -3.63 -9.53 8.04
CA GLN A 66 -3.28 -10.86 7.53
C GLN A 66 -2.57 -10.79 6.18
N VAL A 67 -3.07 -9.97 5.24
CA VAL A 67 -2.40 -9.75 3.95
C VAL A 67 -0.96 -9.27 4.15
N LEU A 68 -0.76 -8.26 5.00
CA LEU A 68 0.59 -7.75 5.29
C LEU A 68 1.49 -8.80 5.94
N ARG A 69 0.96 -9.64 6.83
CA ARG A 69 1.73 -10.75 7.43
C ARG A 69 2.19 -11.74 6.38
N ASP A 70 1.34 -12.14 5.45
CA ASP A 70 1.69 -13.10 4.40
C ASP A 70 2.75 -12.53 3.45
N LEU A 71 2.59 -11.27 3.04
CA LEU A 71 3.54 -10.58 2.16
C LEU A 71 4.90 -10.40 2.84
N ILE A 72 4.92 -9.88 4.08
CA ILE A 72 6.15 -9.69 4.85
C ILE A 72 6.80 -11.04 5.19
N GLY A 73 6.00 -12.05 5.51
CA GLY A 73 6.47 -13.41 5.75
C GLY A 73 7.16 -14.00 4.53
N SER A 74 6.59 -13.83 3.33
CA SER A 74 7.19 -14.26 2.07
C SER A 74 8.53 -13.56 1.81
N LEU A 75 8.60 -12.24 2.04
CA LEU A 75 9.86 -11.50 1.95
C LEU A 75 10.89 -12.00 2.98
N HIS A 76 10.46 -12.30 4.20
CA HIS A 76 11.32 -12.83 5.23
C HIS A 76 11.92 -14.19 4.83
N GLN A 77 11.11 -15.09 4.25
CA GLN A 77 11.58 -16.38 3.73
C GLN A 77 12.65 -16.20 2.65
N HIS A 78 12.53 -15.20 1.78
CA HIS A 78 13.54 -14.84 0.79
C HIS A 78 14.76 -14.07 1.34
N GLY A 79 14.93 -14.01 2.67
CA GLY A 79 16.11 -13.41 3.30
C GLY A 79 16.01 -11.89 3.55
N PHE A 80 14.88 -11.24 3.26
CA PHE A 80 14.71 -9.83 3.59
C PHE A 80 14.60 -9.66 5.11
N ARG A 81 15.31 -8.67 5.65
CA ARG A 81 15.33 -8.36 7.11
C ARG A 81 15.03 -6.90 7.44
N ARG A 82 15.01 -6.02 6.44
CA ARG A 82 14.74 -4.59 6.58
C ARG A 82 13.69 -4.17 5.57
N ILE A 83 12.44 -4.08 6.04
CA ILE A 83 11.25 -3.75 5.26
C ILE A 83 10.72 -2.42 5.79
N VAL A 84 10.40 -1.50 4.88
CA VAL A 84 9.73 -0.23 5.18
C VAL A 84 8.40 -0.26 4.45
N ILE A 85 7.32 0.13 5.12
CA ILE A 85 6.02 0.30 4.48
C ILE A 85 5.85 1.80 4.21
N VAL A 86 5.61 2.16 2.95
CA VAL A 86 5.24 3.53 2.54
C VAL A 86 3.72 3.54 2.43
N ASN A 87 3.07 4.24 3.34
CA ASN A 87 1.61 4.32 3.38
C ASN A 87 1.13 5.61 2.68
N GLY A 88 0.30 5.46 1.66
CA GLY A 88 -0.36 6.56 0.94
C GLY A 88 -1.71 6.97 1.53
N HIS A 89 -2.27 6.19 2.45
CA HIS A 89 -3.63 6.36 3.00
C HIS A 89 -3.62 6.73 4.51
N GLY A 90 -4.52 7.62 4.95
CA GLY A 90 -4.54 8.22 6.30
C GLY A 90 -5.77 7.92 7.14
#